data_AF-A0A1L3GDF2-F1
#
_entry.id   AF-A0A1L3GDF2-F1
#
_cell.length_a   1.000
_cell.length_b   1.000
_cell.length_c   1.000
_cell.angle_alpha   90.00
_cell.angle_beta   90.00
_cell.angle_gamma   90.00
#
_symmetry.space_group_name_H-M   'P 1'
#
loop_
_entity.id
_entity.type
_entity.pdbx_description
1 polymer ?
#
loop_
_entity_poly.entity_id
_entity_poly.type
_entity_poly.pdbx_seq_one_letter_code
_entity_poly.pdbx_strand_id
1 'polypeptide(L)'
;MAKDDASNGKKDYRQARRERKLEMAQRDDMEVIPRRALETNDSIRLLTANDFIINRLRNQLGRPNGVPVNQAVRFLERNEQLRQEMNRLNAEMCEAMGMSYRAPRGFQNPLEKAVDKKSGATPAVS
;
A
#
# COMPACT_ATOMS: atom_id res chain seq x y z
N MET A 1 13.59 48.03 -13.87
CA MET A 1 13.90 47.01 -12.84
C MET A 1 13.03 45.80 -13.11
N ALA A 2 13.62 44.74 -13.66
CA ALA A 2 12.93 43.49 -13.97
C ALA A 2 12.72 42.67 -12.69
N LYS A 3 11.51 42.13 -12.51
CA LYS A 3 11.17 41.12 -11.50
C LYS A 3 10.67 39.90 -12.25
N ASP A 4 11.55 38.94 -12.46
CA ASP A 4 11.22 37.56 -12.82
C ASP A 4 12.44 36.73 -12.46
N ASP A 5 12.31 35.75 -11.55
CA ASP A 5 13.17 34.55 -11.45
C ASP A 5 12.88 33.72 -10.17
N ALA A 6 11.63 33.31 -9.98
CA ALA A 6 11.26 32.37 -8.89
C ALA A 6 10.65 31.05 -9.40
N SER A 7 10.74 30.74 -10.70
CA SER A 7 10.14 29.51 -11.28
C SER A 7 11.13 28.44 -11.77
N ASN A 8 12.44 28.70 -11.70
CA ASN A 8 13.43 27.86 -12.41
C ASN A 8 13.87 26.59 -11.65
N GLY A 9 13.82 26.56 -10.31
CA GLY A 9 14.34 25.44 -9.52
C GLY A 9 13.56 24.12 -9.57
N LYS A 10 12.27 24.13 -9.97
CA LYS A 10 11.45 22.90 -10.04
C LYS A 10 11.62 22.12 -11.36
N LYS A 11 12.09 22.77 -12.42
CA LYS A 11 12.36 22.13 -13.73
C LYS A 11 13.62 21.27 -13.66
N ASP A 12 14.62 21.75 -12.94
CA ASP A 12 15.96 21.15 -12.82
C ASP A 12 15.94 19.74 -12.18
N TYR A 13 15.25 19.58 -11.05
CA TYR A 13 15.14 18.27 -10.39
C TYR A 13 14.45 17.19 -11.25
N ARG A 14 13.44 17.57 -12.04
CA ARG A 14 12.74 16.63 -12.94
C ARG A 14 13.61 16.22 -14.11
N GLN A 15 14.44 17.15 -14.59
CA GLN A 15 15.38 16.94 -15.68
C GLN A 15 16.55 16.05 -15.23
N ALA A 16 17.18 16.36 -14.10
CA ALA A 16 18.22 15.53 -13.49
C ALA A 16 17.74 14.10 -13.19
N ARG A 17 16.49 13.94 -12.72
CA ARG A 17 15.90 12.61 -12.52
C ARG A 17 15.66 11.85 -13.82
N ARG A 18 15.35 12.55 -14.92
CA ARG A 18 15.15 11.95 -16.25
C ARG A 18 16.49 11.51 -16.83
N GLU A 19 17.50 12.35 -16.75
CA GLU A 19 18.86 12.08 -17.20
C GLU A 19 19.45 10.88 -16.47
N ARG A 20 19.31 10.82 -15.14
CA ARG A 20 19.76 9.66 -14.34
C ARG A 20 19.06 8.35 -14.74
N LYS A 21 17.80 8.41 -15.19
CA LYS A 21 17.08 7.23 -15.71
C LYS A 21 17.56 6.79 -17.07
N LEU A 22 17.88 7.75 -17.95
CA LEU A 22 18.46 7.47 -19.26
C LEU A 22 19.85 6.86 -19.12
N GLU A 23 20.68 7.39 -18.21
CA GLU A 23 22.00 6.85 -17.90
C GLU A 23 21.91 5.41 -17.35
N MET A 24 20.96 5.14 -16.46
CA MET A 24 20.75 3.77 -15.95
C MET A 24 20.23 2.80 -17.01
N ALA A 25 19.43 3.26 -17.97
CA ALA A 25 18.89 2.43 -19.05
C ALA A 25 19.91 2.14 -20.16
N GLN A 26 20.99 2.92 -20.24
CA GLN A 26 22.11 2.69 -21.16
C GLN A 26 23.13 1.67 -20.61
N ARG A 27 23.00 1.24 -19.36
CA ARG A 27 23.86 0.19 -18.79
C ARG A 27 23.23 -1.17 -19.13
N ASP A 28 23.94 -1.97 -19.93
CA ASP A 28 23.50 -3.29 -20.41
C ASP A 28 23.20 -4.29 -19.26
N ASP A 29 23.69 -4.01 -18.04
CA ASP A 29 23.53 -4.87 -16.85
C ASP A 29 22.27 -4.57 -16.00
N MET A 30 21.44 -3.60 -16.38
CA MET A 30 20.30 -3.15 -15.57
C MET A 30 18.99 -3.17 -16.36
N GLU A 31 18.06 -4.08 -16.03
CA GLU A 31 16.68 -3.99 -16.48
C GLU A 31 15.97 -2.81 -15.79
N VAL A 32 16.05 -1.63 -16.41
CA VAL A 32 15.29 -0.46 -15.95
C VAL A 32 13.85 -0.60 -16.43
N ILE A 33 12.96 -1.13 -15.59
CA ILE A 33 11.51 -1.10 -15.83
C ILE A 33 10.97 0.30 -15.48
N PRO A 34 10.72 1.21 -16.43
CA PRO A 34 10.33 2.57 -16.13
C PRO A 34 8.80 2.66 -16.20
N ARG A 35 8.07 2.00 -15.29
CA ARG A 35 6.64 2.25 -15.12
C ARG A 35 6.41 3.06 -13.85
N ARG A 36 6.22 4.37 -14.01
CA ARG A 36 5.49 5.15 -13.00
C ARG A 36 4.02 4.72 -13.11
N ALA A 37 3.71 3.69 -12.33
CA ALA A 37 2.47 2.97 -12.10
C ALA A 37 1.16 3.59 -12.65
N LEU A 38 0.77 3.18 -13.86
CA LEU A 38 -0.66 3.17 -14.25
C LEU A 38 -1.49 2.42 -13.19
N GLU A 39 -0.92 1.33 -12.69
CA GLU A 39 -1.46 0.48 -11.64
C GLU A 39 -1.81 1.24 -10.34
N THR A 40 -1.12 2.33 -9.98
CA THR A 40 -1.44 3.07 -8.74
C THR A 40 -2.78 3.79 -8.85
N ASN A 41 -3.05 4.48 -9.95
CA ASN A 41 -4.33 5.18 -10.14
C ASN A 41 -5.48 4.18 -10.26
N ASP A 42 -5.26 3.06 -10.94
CA ASP A 42 -6.28 2.03 -11.10
C ASP A 42 -6.54 1.30 -9.77
N SER A 43 -5.51 1.06 -8.96
CA SER A 43 -5.65 0.51 -7.61
C SER A 43 -6.46 1.45 -6.71
N ILE A 44 -6.17 2.75 -6.72
CA ILE A 44 -6.92 3.75 -5.94
C ILE A 44 -8.40 3.77 -6.37
N ARG A 45 -8.67 3.76 -7.68
CA ARG A 45 -10.04 3.73 -8.22
C ARG A 45 -10.78 2.46 -7.81
N LEU A 46 -10.12 1.30 -7.91
CA LEU A 46 -10.68 0.02 -7.53
C LEU A 46 -10.98 -0.05 -6.04
N LEU A 47 -10.07 0.42 -5.18
CA LEU A 47 -10.28 0.49 -3.74
C LEU A 47 -11.43 1.43 -3.37
N THR A 48 -11.51 2.60 -4.02
CA THR A 48 -12.62 3.55 -3.80
C THR A 48 -13.96 2.94 -4.20
N ALA A 49 -14.03 2.28 -5.37
CA ALA A 49 -15.24 1.64 -5.84
C ALA A 49 -15.65 0.47 -4.91
N ASN A 50 -14.69 -0.34 -4.47
CA ASN A 50 -14.93 -1.43 -3.54
C ASN A 50 -15.52 -0.92 -2.21
N ASP A 51 -14.93 0.12 -1.61
CA ASP A 51 -15.43 0.68 -0.35
C ASP A 51 -16.86 1.20 -0.47
N PHE A 52 -17.16 1.93 -1.55
CA PHE A 52 -18.51 2.40 -1.85
C PHE A 52 -19.52 1.24 -1.97
N ILE A 53 -19.16 0.19 -2.71
CA ILE A 53 -20.03 -0.99 -2.92
C ILE A 53 -20.24 -1.75 -1.59
N ILE A 54 -19.20 -1.95 -0.80
CA ILE A 54 -19.29 -2.65 0.50
C ILE A 54 -20.15 -1.86 1.48
N ASN A 55 -19.99 -0.55 1.55
CA ASN A 55 -20.85 0.31 2.37
C ASN A 55 -22.32 0.20 1.94
N ARG A 56 -22.58 0.26 0.63
CA ARG A 56 -23.93 0.10 0.07
C ARG A 56 -24.51 -1.28 0.37
N LEU A 57 -23.71 -2.34 0.22
CA LEU A 57 -24.11 -3.72 0.54
C LEU A 57 -24.55 -3.82 2.00
N ARG A 58 -23.75 -3.28 2.94
CA ARG A 58 -24.08 -3.27 4.37
C ARG A 58 -25.40 -2.56 4.67
N ASN A 59 -25.64 -1.41 4.03
CA ASN A 59 -26.87 -0.63 4.20
C ASN A 59 -28.12 -1.31 3.60
N GLN A 60 -27.93 -2.28 2.71
CA GLN A 60 -29.00 -3.05 2.08
C GLN A 60 -29.28 -4.39 2.78
N LEU A 61 -28.48 -4.79 3.77
CA LEU A 61 -28.72 -6.03 4.53
C LEU A 61 -30.05 -5.96 5.29
N GLY A 62 -30.79 -7.06 5.26
CA GLY A 62 -32.09 -7.19 5.92
C GLY A 62 -33.24 -6.48 5.19
N ARG A 63 -33.01 -5.91 4.01
CA ARG A 63 -34.09 -5.34 3.19
C ARG A 63 -34.79 -6.43 2.36
N PRO A 64 -36.13 -6.35 2.16
CA PRO A 64 -36.89 -7.39 1.45
C PRO A 64 -36.40 -7.66 0.01
N ASN A 65 -35.90 -6.64 -0.68
CA ASN A 65 -35.36 -6.74 -2.05
C ASN A 65 -33.83 -6.61 -2.09
N GLY A 66 -33.15 -6.91 -0.97
CA GLY A 66 -31.70 -6.83 -0.83
C GLY A 66 -30.99 -8.11 -1.27
N VAL A 67 -29.65 -8.06 -1.23
CA VAL A 67 -28.81 -9.26 -1.41
C VAL A 67 -29.09 -10.25 -0.27
N PRO A 68 -29.26 -11.56 -0.55
CA PRO A 68 -29.42 -12.57 0.49
C PRO A 68 -28.29 -12.51 1.52
N VAL A 69 -28.62 -12.61 2.80
CA VAL A 69 -27.66 -12.42 3.92
C VAL A 69 -26.45 -13.34 3.77
N ASN A 70 -26.67 -14.63 3.47
CA ASN A 70 -25.59 -15.60 3.28
C ASN A 70 -24.63 -15.22 2.15
N GLN A 71 -25.16 -14.65 1.07
CA GLN A 71 -24.35 -14.19 -0.06
C GLN A 71 -23.55 -12.93 0.31
N ALA A 72 -24.18 -12.01 1.04
CA ALA A 72 -23.49 -10.82 1.51
C ALA A 72 -22.36 -11.13 2.50
N VAL A 73 -22.57 -12.09 3.41
CA VAL A 73 -21.51 -12.57 4.33
C VAL A 73 -20.31 -13.07 3.53
N ARG A 74 -20.53 -13.91 2.50
CA ARG A 74 -19.45 -14.40 1.62
C ARG A 74 -18.69 -13.26 0.94
N PHE A 75 -19.38 -12.22 0.48
CA PHE A 75 -18.72 -11.06 -0.12
C PHE A 75 -17.88 -10.28 0.90
N LEU A 76 -18.40 -10.08 2.12
CA LEU A 76 -17.68 -9.37 3.18
C LEU A 76 -16.44 -10.15 3.63
N GLU A 77 -16.54 -11.46 3.82
CA GLU A 77 -15.42 -12.33 4.18
C GLU A 77 -14.34 -12.33 3.10
N ARG A 78 -14.74 -12.49 1.83
CA ARG A 78 -13.79 -12.43 0.71
C ARG A 78 -13.11 -11.06 0.62
N ASN A 79 -13.83 -9.98 0.90
CA ASN A 79 -13.25 -8.63 0.89
C ASN A 79 -12.25 -8.43 2.03
N GLU A 80 -12.49 -9.02 3.21
CA GLU A 80 -11.50 -9.05 4.30
C GLU A 80 -10.25 -9.83 3.89
N GLN A 81 -10.42 -11.03 3.31
CA GLN A 81 -9.31 -11.85 2.84
C GLN A 81 -8.43 -11.08 1.84
N LEU A 82 -9.03 -10.44 0.83
CA LEU A 82 -8.28 -9.64 -0.15
C LEU A 82 -7.48 -8.50 0.50
N ARG A 83 -8.03 -7.85 1.53
CA ARG A 83 -7.32 -6.80 2.26
C ARG A 83 -6.12 -7.36 3.04
N GLN A 84 -6.28 -8.54 3.65
CA GLN A 84 -5.19 -9.21 4.37
C GLN A 84 -4.12 -9.74 3.40
N GLU A 85 -4.51 -10.30 2.26
CA GLU A 85 -3.60 -10.73 1.20
C GLU A 85 -2.79 -9.56 0.64
N MET A 86 -3.43 -8.41 0.40
CA MET A 86 -2.73 -7.20 -0.02
C MET A 86 -1.72 -6.71 1.04
N ASN A 87 -2.12 -6.73 2.31
CA ASN A 87 -1.23 -6.38 3.43
C ASN A 87 -0.01 -7.33 3.51
N ARG A 88 -0.24 -8.63 3.30
CA ARG A 88 0.81 -9.65 3.24
C ARG A 88 1.75 -9.46 2.05
N LEU A 89 1.20 -9.25 0.86
CA LEU A 89 2.01 -8.99 -0.34
C LEU A 89 2.91 -7.77 -0.13
N ASN A 90 2.40 -6.70 0.50
CA ASN A 90 3.20 -5.52 0.82
C ASN A 90 4.36 -5.84 1.78
N ALA A 91 4.10 -6.67 2.79
CA ALA A 91 5.13 -7.10 3.73
C ALA A 91 6.21 -7.95 3.04
N GLU A 92 5.80 -8.91 2.21
CA GLU A 92 6.70 -9.77 1.43
C GLU A 92 7.57 -8.95 0.46
N MET A 93 6.97 -7.97 -0.24
CA MET A 93 7.73 -7.04 -1.09
C MET A 93 8.75 -6.23 -0.30
N CYS A 94 8.39 -5.73 0.89
CA CYS A 94 9.33 -5.01 1.75
C CYS A 94 10.47 -5.93 2.22
N GLU A 95 10.18 -7.15 2.65
CA GLU A 95 11.20 -8.13 3.06
C GLU A 95 12.16 -8.46 1.90
N ALA A 96 11.63 -8.72 0.70
CA ALA A 96 12.43 -8.99 -0.50
C ALA A 96 13.35 -7.82 -0.89
N MET A 97 12.93 -6.58 -0.59
CA MET A 97 13.74 -5.38 -0.80
C MET A 97 14.65 -5.04 0.40
N GLY A 98 14.66 -5.85 1.47
CA GLY A 98 15.43 -5.56 2.69
C GLY A 98 14.93 -4.35 3.49
N MET A 99 13.66 -3.98 3.31
CA MET A 99 13.02 -2.82 3.95
C MET A 99 12.13 -3.25 5.13
N SER A 100 12.10 -2.45 6.20
CA SER A 100 11.15 -2.65 7.29
C SER A 100 9.73 -2.32 6.83
N TYR A 101 8.81 -3.28 6.93
CA TYR A 101 7.39 -3.05 6.65
C TYR A 101 6.70 -2.40 7.85
N ARG A 102 6.03 -1.27 7.61
CA ARG A 102 5.13 -0.63 8.59
C ARG A 102 3.70 -0.79 8.10
N ALA A 103 2.93 -1.65 8.78
CA ALA A 103 1.54 -1.90 8.44
C ALA A 103 0.69 -0.61 8.56
N PRO A 104 -0.27 -0.39 7.63
CA PRO A 104 -1.27 0.67 7.73
C PRO A 104 -2.13 0.55 8.99
N ARG A 105 -2.77 1.66 9.39
CA ARG A 105 -3.67 1.68 10.55
C ARG A 105 -4.77 0.62 10.42
N GLY A 106 -4.96 -0.17 11.47
CA GLY A 106 -5.95 -1.25 11.50
C GLY A 106 -5.44 -2.59 10.95
N PHE A 107 -4.20 -2.64 10.44
CA PHE A 107 -3.53 -3.87 10.04
C PHE A 107 -2.34 -4.15 10.96
N GLN A 108 -2.00 -5.43 11.09
CA GLN A 108 -0.77 -5.89 11.72
C GLN A 108 0.20 -6.33 10.63
N ASN A 109 1.51 -6.26 10.90
CA ASN A 109 2.49 -6.81 9.97
C ASN A 109 2.39 -8.35 10.01
N PRO A 110 2.01 -9.01 8.91
CA PRO A 110 1.78 -10.45 8.91
C PRO A 110 3.07 -11.28 8.97
N LEU A 111 4.22 -10.65 8.73
CA LEU A 111 5.54 -11.30 8.79
C LEU A 111 6.31 -10.96 10.07
N GLU A 112 5.78 -10.06 10.91
CA GLU A 112 6.40 -9.73 12.18
C GLU A 112 6.28 -10.94 13.10
N LYS A 113 7.42 -11.63 13.32
CA LYS A 113 7.50 -12.71 14.30
C LYS A 113 7.08 -12.12 15.64
N ALA A 114 6.13 -12.78 16.32
CA ALA A 114 5.74 -12.42 17.66
C ALA A 114 7.00 -12.42 18.54
N VAL A 115 7.59 -11.24 18.76
CA VAL A 115 8.62 -11.08 19.76
C VAL A 115 7.88 -11.20 21.08
N ASP A 116 7.93 -12.39 21.66
CA ASP A 116 7.49 -12.63 23.03
C ASP A 116 8.09 -11.54 23.92
N LYS A 117 7.25 -10.58 24.32
CA LYS A 117 7.55 -9.65 25.41
C LYS A 117 7.55 -10.44 26.73
N LYS A 118 8.53 -11.31 26.93
CA LYS A 118 8.85 -11.93 28.22
C LYS A 118 10.36 -11.91 28.43
N SER A 119 10.87 -10.77 28.90
CA SER A 119 11.99 -10.71 29.86
C SER A 119 12.30 -9.25 30.19
N GLY A 120 11.47 -8.67 31.03
CA GLY A 120 11.73 -7.39 31.70
C GLY A 120 11.29 -7.47 33.16
N ALA A 121 11.47 -8.62 33.80
CA ALA A 121 11.39 -8.75 35.25
C ALA A 121 12.81 -8.61 35.78
N THR A 122 13.17 -7.42 36.23
CA THR A 122 14.35 -7.20 37.07
C THR A 122 14.16 -7.99 38.38
N PRO A 123 15.13 -8.80 38.82
CA PRO A 123 15.10 -9.32 40.18
C PRO A 123 15.38 -8.13 41.12
N ALA A 124 14.46 -7.88 42.04
CA ALA A 124 14.72 -7.00 43.17
C ALA A 124 15.85 -7.64 43.99
N VAL A 125 16.98 -6.93 44.05
CA VAL A 125 18.13 -7.28 44.88
C VAL A 125 17.86 -6.75 46.29
N SER A 126 17.96 -7.68 47.24
CA SER A 126 18.28 -7.55 48.68
C SER A 126 17.56 -6.51 49.52
#